data_AF-A0A2M6Z4P5-F1
#
_entry.id   AF-A0A2M6Z4P5-F1
#
_cell.length_a   1.000
_cell.length_b   1.000
_cell.length_c   1.000
_cell.angle_alpha   90.00
_cell.angle_beta   90.00
_cell.angle_gamma   90.00
#
_symmetry.space_group_name_H-M   'P 1'
#
loop_
_entity.id
_entity.type
_entity.pdbx_description
1 polymer ?
#
loop_
_entity_poly.entity_id
_entity_poly.type
_entity_poly.pdbx_seq_one_letter_code
_entity_poly.pdbx_strand_id
1 'polypeptide(L)'
;MVKEELVEEIAKSLNLTKFEAHNIFDAAIESIKEMLEEGKKIEIREFGTFSAVMRKPKLGRIISTGGTVKIPARMAPKFLPGKILKDLVNQGISTKSEVIKTSSEK
;
A
#
# COMPACT_ATOMS: atom_id res chain seq x y z
N MET A 1 -11.78 -3.93 11.84
CA MET A 1 -11.70 -3.96 10.37
C MET A 1 -11.00 -5.19 9.88
N VAL A 2 -11.77 -6.27 9.82
CA VAL A 2 -11.49 -7.47 9.01
C VAL A 2 -12.14 -7.35 7.64
N LYS A 3 -11.83 -8.26 6.69
CA LYS A 3 -12.36 -8.30 5.32
C LYS A 3 -13.87 -8.03 5.26
N GLU A 4 -14.64 -8.64 6.18
CA GLU A 4 -16.10 -8.60 6.09
C GLU A 4 -16.69 -7.25 6.43
N GLU A 5 -16.05 -6.48 7.33
CA GLU A 5 -16.47 -5.11 7.62
C GLU A 5 -16.31 -4.21 6.38
N LEU A 6 -15.26 -4.42 5.57
CA LEU A 6 -15.04 -3.66 4.34
C LEU A 6 -16.06 -4.02 3.26
N VAL A 7 -16.36 -5.31 3.10
CA VAL A 7 -17.36 -5.78 2.12
C VAL A 7 -18.76 -5.26 2.47
N GLU A 8 -19.12 -5.24 3.75
CA GLU A 8 -20.39 -4.66 4.19
C GLU A 8 -20.49 -3.16 3.88
N GLU A 9 -19.40 -2.42 4.03
CA GLU A 9 -19.38 -0.99 3.70
C GLU A 9 -19.51 -0.74 2.20
N ILE A 10 -18.88 -1.58 1.36
CA ILE A 10 -19.04 -1.55 -0.09
C ILE A 10 -20.50 -1.85 -0.48
N ALA A 11 -21.10 -2.88 0.11
CA ALA A 11 -22.48 -3.27 -0.13
C ALA A 11 -23.45 -2.12 0.19
N LYS A 12 -23.26 -1.45 1.34
CA LYS A 12 -24.06 -0.28 1.74
C LYS A 12 -23.86 0.91 0.80
N SER A 13 -22.61 1.23 0.47
CA SER A 13 -22.28 2.40 -0.34
C SER A 13 -22.85 2.34 -1.76
N LEU A 14 -22.96 1.12 -2.32
CA LEU A 14 -23.41 0.88 -3.69
C LEU A 14 -24.81 0.25 -3.77
N ASN A 15 -25.50 0.06 -2.64
CA ASN A 15 -26.77 -0.67 -2.56
C ASN A 15 -26.73 -2.05 -3.24
N LEU A 16 -25.63 -2.78 -3.05
CA LEU A 16 -25.44 -4.13 -3.59
C LEU A 16 -25.81 -5.19 -2.55
N THR A 17 -26.09 -6.39 -3.02
CA THR A 17 -26.15 -7.55 -2.13
C THR A 17 -24.75 -7.84 -1.55
N LYS A 18 -24.70 -8.44 -0.35
CA LYS A 18 -23.41 -8.86 0.24
C LYS A 18 -22.64 -9.79 -0.70
N PHE A 19 -23.34 -10.69 -1.38
CA PHE A 19 -22.74 -11.62 -2.34
C PHE A 19 -22.06 -10.90 -3.52
N GLU A 20 -22.73 -9.91 -4.11
CA GLU A 20 -22.14 -9.11 -5.20
C GLU A 20 -20.93 -8.31 -4.71
N ALA A 21 -21.02 -7.68 -3.54
CA ALA A 21 -19.91 -6.93 -2.95
C ALA A 21 -18.69 -7.83 -2.67
N HIS A 22 -18.92 -9.06 -2.19
CA HIS A 22 -17.86 -10.07 -2.04
C HIS A 22 -17.18 -10.39 -3.37
N ASN A 23 -17.96 -10.71 -4.39
CA ASN A 23 -17.44 -11.07 -5.70
C ASN A 23 -16.64 -9.93 -6.33
N ILE A 24 -17.12 -8.70 -6.22
CA ILE A 24 -16.42 -7.51 -6.73
C ILE A 24 -15.10 -7.30 -5.98
N PHE A 25 -15.12 -7.40 -4.65
CA PHE A 25 -13.90 -7.24 -3.85
C PHE A 25 -12.87 -8.32 -4.19
N ASP A 26 -13.28 -9.59 -4.25
CA ASP A 26 -12.38 -10.70 -4.54
C ASP A 26 -11.82 -10.60 -5.96
N ALA A 27 -12.65 -10.24 -6.96
CA ALA A 27 -12.19 -10.01 -8.33
C ALA A 27 -11.17 -8.85 -8.40
N ALA A 28 -11.42 -7.74 -7.70
CA ALA A 28 -10.51 -6.59 -7.68
C ALA A 28 -9.14 -6.96 -7.07
N ILE A 29 -9.13 -7.71 -5.97
CA ILE A 29 -7.89 -8.17 -5.34
C ILE A 29 -7.14 -9.15 -6.24
N GLU A 30 -7.84 -10.05 -6.93
CA GLU A 30 -7.20 -11.01 -7.83
C GLU A 30 -6.57 -10.32 -9.04
N SER A 31 -7.28 -9.39 -9.68
CA SER A 31 -6.71 -8.59 -10.77
C SER A 31 -5.47 -7.81 -10.35
N ILE A 32 -5.43 -7.28 -9.12
CA ILE A 32 -4.22 -6.61 -8.59
C ILE A 32 -3.06 -7.58 -8.46
N LYS A 33 -3.31 -8.82 -7.99
CA LYS A 33 -2.25 -9.84 -7.87
C LYS A 33 -1.68 -10.22 -9.23
N GLU A 34 -2.54 -10.54 -10.19
CA GLU A 34 -2.14 -10.95 -11.55
C GLU A 34 -1.28 -9.86 -12.21
N MET A 35 -1.73 -8.60 -12.14
CA MET A 35 -0.97 -7.48 -12.69
C MET A 35 0.39 -7.29 -11.99
N LEU A 36 0.48 -7.51 -10.67
CA LEU A 36 1.74 -7.40 -9.94
C LEU A 36 2.70 -8.55 -10.25
N GLU A 37 2.18 -9.76 -10.48
CA GLU A 37 2.98 -10.92 -10.89
C GLU A 37 3.64 -10.67 -12.25
N GLU A 38 2.90 -10.07 -13.18
CA GLU A 38 3.42 -9.64 -14.48
C GLU A 38 4.39 -8.45 -14.41
N GLY A 39 4.62 -7.89 -13.21
CA GLY A 39 5.49 -6.73 -13.00
C GLY A 39 4.88 -5.40 -13.45
N LYS A 40 3.56 -5.36 -13.72
CA LYS A 40 2.87 -4.13 -14.09
C LYS A 40 2.74 -3.20 -12.90
N LYS A 41 2.77 -1.89 -13.20
CA LYS A 41 2.47 -0.83 -12.25
C LYS A 41 0.98 -0.50 -12.34
N ILE A 42 0.28 -0.53 -11.21
CA ILE A 42 -1.13 -0.16 -11.11
C ILE A 42 -1.22 1.18 -10.40
N GLU A 43 -1.81 2.18 -11.04
CA GLU A 43 -2.01 3.50 -10.46
C GLU A 43 -3.50 3.77 -10.31
N ILE A 44 -3.95 3.86 -9.06
CA ILE A 44 -5.34 4.18 -8.72
C ILE A 44 -5.34 5.64 -8.28
N ARG A 45 -5.98 6.49 -9.10
CA ARG A 45 -6.08 7.94 -8.84
C ARG A 45 -6.63 8.16 -7.43
N GLU A 46 -6.06 9.12 -6.72
CA GLU A 46 -6.44 9.52 -5.35
C GLU A 46 -6.14 8.50 -4.24
N PHE A 47 -5.94 7.21 -4.57
CA PHE A 47 -5.61 6.16 -3.61
C PHE A 47 -4.10 5.90 -3.52
N GLY A 48 -3.45 5.56 -4.62
CA GLY A 48 -2.02 5.26 -4.64
C GLY A 48 -1.57 4.37 -5.78
N THR A 49 -0.35 3.85 -5.65
CA THR A 49 0.31 3.03 -6.66
C THR A 49 0.72 1.69 -6.09
N PHE A 50 0.37 0.61 -6.77
CA PHE A 50 0.91 -0.72 -6.56
C PHE A 50 1.98 -1.02 -7.60
N SER A 51 3.10 -1.60 -7.16
CA SER A 51 4.19 -2.00 -8.04
C SER A 51 4.95 -3.17 -7.46
N ALA A 52 5.52 -4.00 -8.33
CA ALA A 52 6.51 -4.99 -7.95
C ALA A 52 7.91 -4.36 -8.03
N VAL A 53 8.69 -4.41 -6.95
CA VAL A 53 10.05 -3.85 -6.91
C VAL A 53 11.08 -4.93 -6.60
N MET A 54 12.23 -4.85 -7.27
CA MET A 54 13.37 -5.70 -6.95
C MET A 54 14.03 -5.20 -5.66
N ARG A 55 13.98 -6.03 -4.61
CA ARG A 55 14.71 -5.78 -3.37
C ARG A 55 16.12 -6.36 -3.47
N LYS A 56 17.11 -5.52 -3.17
CA LYS A 56 18.53 -5.91 -3.13
C LYS A 56 18.78 -6.94 -2.02
N PRO A 57 19.76 -7.83 -2.20
CA PRO A 57 20.14 -8.78 -1.16
C PRO A 57 20.69 -8.01 0.06
N LYS A 58 20.43 -8.54 1.26
CA LYS A 58 20.93 -7.96 2.51
C LYS A 58 21.20 -9.03 3.55
N LEU A 59 21.98 -8.70 4.57
CA LEU A 59 22.18 -9.56 5.72
C LEU A 59 21.07 -9.30 6.75
N GLY A 60 20.34 -10.33 7.12
CA GLY A 60 19.40 -10.33 8.24
C GLY A 60 20.06 -10.92 9.49
N ARG A 61 19.47 -10.65 10.66
CA ARG A 61 19.91 -11.22 11.93
C ARG A 61 18.83 -12.17 12.45
N ILE A 62 19.23 -13.36 12.84
CA ILE A 62 18.35 -14.34 13.49
C ILE A 62 18.28 -13.95 14.96
N ILE A 63 17.09 -13.59 15.44
CA ILE A 63 16.89 -13.09 16.81
C ILE A 63 17.22 -14.17 17.85
N SER A 64 16.90 -15.43 17.55
CA SER A 64 17.09 -16.55 18.49
C SER A 64 18.54 -16.97 18.70
N THR A 65 19.39 -16.93 17.67
CA THR A 65 20.78 -17.42 17.74
C THR A 65 21.83 -16.31 17.63
N GLY A 66 21.41 -15.08 17.34
CA GLY A 66 22.31 -13.95 17.11
C GLY A 66 23.10 -14.00 15.80
N GLY A 67 23.01 -15.11 15.04
CA GLY A 67 23.71 -15.30 13.78
C GLY A 67 23.18 -14.41 12.64
N THR A 68 23.97 -14.31 11.57
CA THR A 68 23.61 -13.56 10.35
C THR A 68 23.15 -14.51 9.26
N VAL A 69 22.06 -14.16 8.56
CA VAL A 69 21.53 -14.89 7.41
C VAL A 69 21.55 -14.00 6.17
N LYS A 70 21.98 -14.56 5.03
CA LYS A 70 21.92 -13.86 3.75
C LYS A 70 20.50 -13.93 3.19
N ILE A 71 19.86 -12.78 3.02
CA ILE A 71 18.55 -12.65 2.37
C ILE A 71 18.82 -12.35 0.89
N PRO A 72 18.45 -13.24 -0.04
CA PRO A 72 18.70 -13.05 -1.46
C PRO A 72 17.87 -11.90 -2.04
N ALA A 73 18.23 -11.48 -3.26
CA ALA A 73 17.42 -10.55 -4.02
C ALA A 73 16.05 -11.19 -4.32
N ARG A 74 14.98 -10.40 -4.22
CA ARG A 74 13.63 -10.89 -4.53
C ARG A 74 12.75 -9.77 -5.04
N MET A 75 11.77 -10.13 -5.85
CA MET A 75 10.66 -9.25 -6.17
C MET A 75 9.75 -9.14 -4.95
N ALA A 76 9.27 -7.93 -4.67
CA ALA A 76 8.35 -7.70 -3.56
C ALA A 76 7.29 -6.67 -3.97
N PRO A 77 6.02 -6.86 -3.58
CA PRO A 77 5.01 -5.85 -3.78
C PRO A 77 5.34 -4.62 -2.94
N LYS A 78 5.02 -3.45 -3.49
CA LYS A 78 5.16 -2.14 -2.85
C LYS A 78 3.92 -1.33 -3.17
N PHE A 79 3.26 -0.87 -2.11
CA PHE A 79 2.22 0.15 -2.19
C PHE A 79 2.82 1.51 -1.84
N LEU A 80 2.60 2.50 -2.69
CA LEU A 80 2.90 3.90 -2.43
C LEU A 80 1.58 4.66 -2.27
N PRO A 81 1.24 5.11 -1.05
CA PRO A 81 0.04 5.92 -0.84
C PRO A 81 0.09 7.20 -1.67
N GLY A 82 -1.05 7.55 -2.27
CA GLY A 82 -1.25 8.81 -2.99
C GLY A 82 -1.20 10.02 -2.06
N LYS A 83 -1.02 11.22 -2.62
CA LYS A 83 -1.02 12.47 -1.83
C LYS A 83 -2.34 12.66 -1.09
N ILE A 84 -3.47 12.49 -1.78
CA ILE A 84 -4.81 12.67 -1.20
C ILE A 84 -5.02 11.72 -0.01
N LEU A 85 -4.72 10.43 -0.19
CA LEU A 85 -4.80 9.45 0.91
C LEU A 85 -3.90 9.82 2.10
N LYS A 86 -2.66 10.25 1.84
CA LYS A 86 -1.75 10.71 2.91
C LYS A 86 -2.29 11.95 3.62
N ASP A 87 -2.78 12.92 2.88
CA ASP A 87 -3.33 14.16 3.42
C ASP A 87 -4.58 13.88 4.26
N LEU A 88 -5.49 13.01 3.81
CA LEU A 88 -6.69 12.62 4.56
C LEU A 88 -6.34 11.95 5.90
N VAL A 89 -5.37 11.03 5.90
CA VAL A 89 -4.92 10.36 7.13
C VAL A 89 -4.15 11.32 8.04
N ASN A 90 -3.32 12.19 7.46
CA ASN A 90 -2.54 13.18 8.21
C ASN A 90 -3.38 14.38 8.66
N GLN A 91 -4.55 14.69 8.08
CA GLN A 91 -5.44 15.73 8.61
C GLN A 91 -5.99 15.39 10.00
N GLY A 92 -5.90 14.11 10.41
CA GLY A 92 -6.10 13.69 11.81
C GLY A 92 -4.89 13.95 12.73
N ILE A 93 -3.74 14.39 12.19
CA ILE A 93 -2.51 14.73 12.90
C ILE A 93 -2.07 16.12 12.43
N SER A 94 -2.46 17.16 13.17
CA SER A 94 -2.03 18.54 12.91
C SER A 94 -0.53 18.72 13.15
N THR A 95 0.33 18.24 12.24
CA THR A 95 1.70 18.72 12.15
C THR A 95 1.74 19.81 11.11
N LYS A 96 1.72 21.06 11.60
CA LYS A 96 2.22 22.23 10.88
C LYS A 96 3.61 21.88 10.33
N SER A 97 3.67 21.46 9.08
CA SER A 97 4.91 21.45 8.33
C SER A 97 5.15 22.90 7.94
N GLU A 98 5.77 23.68 8.84
CA GLU A 98 6.37 24.94 8.46
C GLU A 98 7.35 24.66 7.33
N VAL A 99 7.04 25.19 6.15
CA VAL A 99 8.01 25.33 5.07
C VAL A 99 9.06 26.29 5.61
N ILE A 100 10.14 25.76 6.17
CA ILE A 100 11.37 26.52 6.35
C ILE A 100 11.86 26.83 4.93
N LYS A 101 11.42 27.97 4.41
CA LYS A 101 12.12 28.64 3.31
C LYS A 101 13.52 28.89 3.84
N THR A 102 14.47 28.08 3.39
CA THR A 102 15.89 28.36 3.58
C THR A 102 16.22 29.52 2.65
N SER A 103 15.95 30.72 3.14
CA SER A 103 16.56 31.96 2.69
C SER A 103 17.92 32.07 3.39
N SER A 104 19.01 31.91 2.65
CA SER A 104 20.29 32.56 2.92
C SER A 104 21.11 32.46 1.62
N GLU A 105 21.20 33.49 0.78
CA GLU A 105 22.10 34.65 0.94
C GLU A 105 23.51 34.24 1.39
N LYS A 106 24.35 33.84 0.44
CA LYS A 106 25.51 34.64 -0.01
C LYS A 106 26.10 34.08 -1.30
#